data_AF-A0A523Y7S8-F1
#
_entry.id   AF-A0A523Y7S8-F1
#
_cell.length_a   1.000
_cell.length_b   1.000
_cell.length_c   1.000
_cell.angle_alpha   90.00
_cell.angle_beta   90.00
_cell.angle_gamma   90.00
#
_symmetry.space_group_name_H-M   'P 1'
#
loop_
_entity.id
_entity.type
_entity.pdbx_description
1 polymer ?
#
loop_
_entity_poly.entity_id
_entity_poly.type
_entity_poly.pdbx_seq_one_letter_code
_entity_poly.pdbx_strand_id
1 'polypeptide(L)'
;MINSIIKKEWLKLRFYFLGMLFIIVASLGHFGFNLDFEFSTIEPESMMWYKFAHLEDKPYFYLSYLFLSLGSFVSVAQFLPERIQDRIKIMAHLPLNMRDSLFYHLFIGIGFVSFLCAILAISLLLILVQYYPDIIIQTAFKDTVAYSFASVVLYVGLSSVIIEKKPIVVFIKFIIITLFVIAFLKNQFTIEDTIWLLFLAFIPFVALDSFYSIKQQRLSSIFFKASGVFVILALFYGGYIDYKENYKKEFNKYYMFYSNIAKDFVYQKNFGDHQFEYGIKDKKTFDRTTYESYLPFVYWRNLDIQGKLPLNIDGVKFDKKTIKNSRLGFSYNPNMLKKLEVELYPLLNPQKNKGMIKFPEEMFSITNKGAFIYDYDNGIVDTLTAQLNTKLETNDFIYPALHIWGKPTNMKPYDKGYLVLDSKNQLFNIKRKNNQIEVNKVNYPENLDLAYIKISENKQKLLSGYAIDKNSNFYFLTWDFEFIKLPLPEFDYKSMKLKLISNPLNYLLRYDDDEDYFAVVFTKKDIKYSNQKLEKTRSIKLH
;
A
#
# COMPACT_ATOMS: atom_id res chain seq x y z
N MET A 1 -40.10 27.06 -17.06
CA MET A 1 -38.79 27.73 -16.95
C MET A 1 -37.62 26.74 -16.79
N ILE A 2 -37.73 25.73 -15.93
CA ILE A 2 -36.73 24.65 -15.81
C ILE A 2 -36.46 23.99 -17.18
N ASN A 3 -37.50 23.64 -17.95
CA ASN A 3 -37.35 23.08 -19.31
C ASN A 3 -36.56 23.99 -20.26
N SER A 4 -36.69 25.31 -20.12
CA SER A 4 -35.94 26.28 -20.92
C SER A 4 -34.46 26.31 -20.55
N ILE A 5 -34.15 26.19 -19.26
CA ILE A 5 -32.77 26.06 -18.75
C ILE A 5 -32.15 24.75 -19.28
N ILE A 6 -32.87 23.63 -19.16
CA ILE A 6 -32.42 22.33 -19.69
C ILE A 6 -32.12 22.41 -21.19
N LYS A 7 -33.05 22.95 -21.98
CA LYS A 7 -32.86 23.09 -23.44
C LYS A 7 -31.66 23.99 -23.77
N LYS A 8 -31.47 25.09 -23.04
CA LYS A 8 -30.32 25.99 -23.21
C LYS A 8 -29.00 25.26 -22.92
N GLU A 9 -28.90 24.59 -21.77
CA GLU A 9 -27.68 23.89 -21.38
C GLU A 9 -27.38 22.71 -22.30
N TRP A 10 -28.40 21.97 -22.76
CA TRP A 10 -28.23 20.90 -23.75
C TRP A 10 -27.68 21.43 -25.08
N LEU A 11 -28.25 22.50 -25.63
CA LEU A 11 -27.78 23.08 -26.90
C LEU A 11 -26.32 23.56 -26.82
N LYS A 12 -25.90 24.03 -25.64
CA LYS A 12 -24.53 24.45 -25.37
C LYS A 12 -23.58 23.24 -25.28
N LEU A 13 -23.97 22.21 -24.54
CA LEU A 13 -23.09 21.09 -24.19
C LEU A 13 -23.08 19.95 -25.22
N ARG A 14 -24.06 19.84 -26.12
CA ARG A 14 -24.21 18.67 -27.02
C ARG A 14 -22.97 18.31 -27.86
N PHE A 15 -22.25 19.29 -28.42
CA PHE A 15 -21.08 19.00 -29.24
C PHE A 15 -19.86 18.61 -28.39
N TYR A 16 -19.70 19.26 -27.24
CA TYR A 16 -18.71 18.89 -26.25
C TYR A 16 -18.97 17.48 -25.72
N PHE A 17 -20.23 17.14 -25.47
CA PHE A 17 -20.65 15.81 -25.06
C PHE A 17 -20.24 14.74 -26.09
N LEU A 18 -20.54 14.95 -27.38
CA LEU A 18 -20.15 14.03 -28.45
C LEU A 18 -18.61 13.92 -28.57
N GLY A 19 -17.89 15.03 -28.46
CA GLY A 19 -16.42 15.03 -28.45
C GLY A 19 -15.84 14.22 -27.29
N MET A 20 -16.38 14.39 -26.09
CA MET A 20 -15.93 13.61 -24.92
C MET A 20 -16.28 12.13 -25.06
N LEU A 21 -17.45 11.80 -25.63
CA LEU A 21 -17.82 10.42 -25.89
C LEU A 21 -16.85 9.76 -26.89
N PHE A 22 -16.43 10.47 -27.93
CA PHE A 22 -15.40 10.00 -28.85
C PHE A 22 -14.06 9.76 -28.13
N ILE A 23 -13.61 10.68 -27.28
CA ILE A 23 -12.37 10.54 -26.50
C ILE A 23 -12.45 9.35 -25.54
N ILE A 24 -13.61 9.13 -24.89
CA ILE A 24 -13.85 7.96 -24.03
C ILE A 24 -13.70 6.67 -24.83
N VAL A 25 -14.36 6.56 -25.98
CA VAL A 25 -14.29 5.36 -26.85
C VAL A 25 -12.87 5.12 -27.33
N ALA A 26 -12.15 6.16 -27.79
CA ALA A 26 -10.78 6.02 -28.25
C ALA A 26 -9.82 5.59 -27.12
N SER A 27 -9.97 6.17 -25.93
CA SER A 27 -9.15 5.84 -24.76
C SER A 27 -9.40 4.42 -24.26
N LEU A 28 -10.66 3.98 -24.25
CA LEU A 28 -11.03 2.61 -23.88
C LEU A 28 -10.60 1.58 -24.92
N GLY A 29 -10.67 1.92 -26.22
CA GLY A 29 -10.14 1.06 -27.27
C GLY A 29 -8.63 0.87 -27.16
N HIS A 30 -7.89 1.95 -26.87
CA HIS A 30 -6.46 1.87 -26.59
C HIS A 30 -6.16 1.06 -25.33
N PHE A 31 -6.91 1.28 -24.25
CA PHE A 31 -6.79 0.51 -23.01
C PHE A 31 -7.01 -0.99 -23.24
N GLY A 32 -8.10 -1.36 -23.91
CA GLY A 32 -8.41 -2.76 -24.22
C GLY A 32 -7.33 -3.43 -25.06
N PHE A 33 -6.80 -2.74 -26.08
CA PHE A 33 -5.71 -3.25 -26.90
C PHE A 33 -4.42 -3.47 -26.09
N ASN A 34 -4.03 -2.51 -25.25
CA ASN A 34 -2.84 -2.65 -24.42
C ASN A 34 -3.01 -3.78 -23.39
N LEU A 35 -4.19 -3.90 -22.79
CA LEU A 35 -4.47 -4.94 -21.81
C LEU A 35 -4.39 -6.33 -22.44
N ASP A 36 -4.98 -6.50 -23.62
CA ASP A 36 -4.90 -7.75 -24.39
C ASP A 36 -3.45 -8.10 -24.75
N PHE A 37 -2.67 -7.09 -25.16
CA PHE A 37 -1.23 -7.25 -25.41
C PHE A 37 -0.45 -7.68 -24.16
N GLU A 38 -0.74 -7.10 -23.00
CA GLU A 38 -0.08 -7.47 -21.74
C GLU A 38 -0.41 -8.91 -21.33
N PHE A 39 -1.67 -9.33 -21.43
CA PHE A 39 -2.06 -10.71 -21.11
C PHE A 39 -1.50 -11.73 -22.11
N SER A 40 -1.45 -11.40 -23.41
CA SER A 40 -0.88 -12.30 -24.43
C SER A 40 0.65 -12.44 -24.39
N THR A 41 1.36 -11.56 -23.68
CA THR A 41 2.83 -11.56 -23.59
C THR A 41 3.37 -12.05 -22.25
N ILE A 42 2.50 -12.36 -21.29
CA ILE A 42 2.87 -12.79 -19.95
C ILE A 42 2.35 -14.20 -19.66
N GLU A 43 3.23 -15.08 -19.18
CA GLU A 43 2.87 -16.46 -18.84
C GLU A 43 3.41 -16.79 -17.42
N PRO A 44 2.55 -17.25 -16.49
CA PRO A 44 1.10 -17.35 -16.59
C PRO A 44 0.39 -15.99 -16.41
N GLU A 45 -0.86 -15.92 -16.87
CA GLU A 45 -1.75 -14.74 -16.82
C GLU A 45 -2.02 -14.28 -15.39
N SER A 46 -2.02 -15.21 -14.43
CA SER A 46 -2.11 -14.93 -13.00
C SER A 46 -1.03 -13.97 -12.49
N MET A 47 0.09 -13.81 -13.23
CA MET A 47 1.10 -12.80 -12.94
C MET A 47 0.55 -11.37 -13.08
N MET A 48 -0.42 -11.13 -13.96
CA MET A 48 -1.15 -9.86 -14.04
C MET A 48 -2.01 -9.63 -12.80
N TRP A 49 -2.62 -10.69 -12.27
CA TRP A 49 -3.39 -10.61 -11.02
C TRP A 49 -2.47 -10.36 -9.83
N TYR A 50 -1.26 -10.91 -9.85
CA TYR A 50 -0.23 -10.62 -8.85
C TYR A 50 0.26 -9.17 -8.91
N LYS A 51 0.50 -8.63 -10.11
CA LYS A 51 0.81 -7.19 -10.28
C LYS A 51 -0.28 -6.33 -9.65
N PHE A 52 -1.53 -6.66 -9.92
CA PHE A 52 -2.68 -5.95 -9.36
C PHE A 52 -2.74 -6.05 -7.83
N ALA A 53 -2.79 -7.27 -7.28
CA ALA A 53 -3.08 -7.52 -5.88
C ALA A 53 -1.88 -7.25 -4.95
N HIS A 54 -0.66 -7.57 -5.37
CA HIS A 54 0.53 -7.52 -4.52
C HIS A 54 1.50 -6.39 -4.86
N LEU A 55 1.56 -5.93 -6.10
CA LEU A 55 2.39 -4.77 -6.49
C LEU A 55 1.59 -3.46 -6.53
N GLU A 56 0.26 -3.53 -6.32
CA GLU A 56 -0.66 -2.40 -6.38
C GLU A 56 -0.60 -1.65 -7.73
N ASP A 57 -0.22 -2.38 -8.79
CA ASP A 57 -0.10 -1.86 -10.15
C ASP A 57 -1.43 -2.07 -10.89
N LYS A 58 -2.22 -1.01 -10.94
CA LYS A 58 -3.56 -1.01 -11.55
C LYS A 58 -3.47 -0.51 -13.00
N PRO A 59 -3.74 -1.36 -14.01
CA PRO A 59 -3.53 -0.99 -15.41
C PRO A 59 -4.40 0.19 -15.86
N TYR A 60 -5.54 0.41 -15.21
CA TYR A 60 -6.46 1.51 -15.52
C TYR A 60 -6.17 2.81 -14.75
N PHE A 61 -5.14 2.87 -13.90
CA PHE A 61 -4.91 4.05 -13.04
C PHE A 61 -4.78 5.34 -13.87
N TYR A 62 -4.14 5.30 -15.04
CA TYR A 62 -4.02 6.48 -15.90
C TYR A 62 -5.36 6.99 -16.46
N LEU A 63 -6.40 6.16 -16.51
CA LEU A 63 -7.75 6.60 -16.90
C LEU A 63 -8.41 7.47 -15.82
N SER A 64 -7.90 7.48 -14.58
CA SER A 64 -8.35 8.43 -13.55
C SER A 64 -8.22 9.88 -14.03
N TYR A 65 -7.16 10.23 -14.77
CA TYR A 65 -6.99 11.56 -15.36
C TYR A 65 -8.07 11.86 -16.40
N LEU A 66 -8.55 10.86 -17.14
CA LEU A 66 -9.67 11.02 -18.05
C LEU A 66 -10.94 11.35 -17.26
N PHE A 67 -11.25 10.65 -16.16
CA PHE A 67 -12.38 11.01 -15.27
C PHE A 67 -12.28 12.47 -14.79
N LEU A 68 -11.11 12.90 -14.30
CA LEU A 68 -10.90 14.27 -13.83
C LEU A 68 -11.07 15.30 -14.97
N SER A 69 -10.64 14.96 -16.18
CA SER A 69 -10.81 15.80 -17.37
C SER A 69 -12.29 15.99 -17.74
N LEU A 70 -13.16 14.99 -17.53
CA LEU A 70 -14.59 15.10 -17.83
C LEU A 70 -15.23 16.27 -17.07
N GLY A 71 -15.04 16.31 -15.75
CA GLY A 71 -15.58 17.36 -14.89
C GLY A 71 -15.01 18.74 -15.21
N SER A 72 -13.69 18.80 -15.44
CA SER A 72 -12.99 20.02 -15.81
C SER A 72 -13.48 20.60 -17.13
N PHE A 73 -13.60 19.75 -18.15
CA PHE A 73 -14.01 20.15 -19.49
C PHE A 73 -15.47 20.60 -19.53
N VAL A 74 -16.38 19.86 -18.87
CA VAL A 74 -17.80 20.25 -18.80
C VAL A 74 -17.95 21.58 -18.06
N SER A 75 -17.19 21.82 -16.99
CA SER A 75 -17.21 23.09 -16.27
C SER A 75 -16.79 24.27 -17.18
N VAL A 76 -15.68 24.11 -17.90
CA VAL A 76 -15.18 25.10 -18.86
C VAL A 76 -16.21 25.35 -19.97
N ALA A 77 -16.70 24.29 -20.61
CA ALA A 77 -17.68 24.39 -21.69
C ALA A 77 -18.98 25.08 -21.25
N GLN A 78 -19.41 24.86 -20.00
CA GLN A 78 -20.66 25.39 -19.50
C GLN A 78 -20.59 26.88 -19.11
N PHE A 79 -19.53 27.28 -18.39
CA PHE A 79 -19.47 28.58 -17.74
C PHE A 79 -18.46 29.57 -18.34
N LEU A 80 -17.40 29.10 -19.00
CA LEU A 80 -16.36 30.00 -19.53
C LEU A 80 -16.90 30.91 -20.66
N PRO A 81 -17.64 30.39 -21.67
CA PRO A 81 -18.23 31.25 -22.70
C PRO A 81 -19.21 32.27 -22.12
N GLU A 82 -19.99 31.88 -21.11
CA GLU A 82 -20.96 32.76 -20.44
C GLU A 82 -20.25 33.87 -19.65
N ARG A 83 -19.09 33.58 -19.05
CA ARG A 83 -18.24 34.57 -18.39
C ARG A 83 -17.69 35.58 -19.38
N ILE A 84 -17.12 35.11 -20.49
CA ILE A 84 -16.52 35.95 -21.54
C ILE A 84 -17.57 36.88 -22.17
N GLN A 85 -18.79 36.37 -22.37
CA GLN A 85 -19.90 37.13 -22.95
C GLN A 85 -20.70 37.95 -21.93
N ASP A 86 -20.26 38.01 -20.67
CA ASP A 86 -20.93 38.73 -19.57
C ASP A 86 -22.37 38.25 -19.26
N ARG A 87 -22.75 37.09 -19.78
CA ARG A 87 -24.11 36.50 -19.71
C ARG A 87 -24.40 35.87 -18.35
N ILE A 88 -23.41 35.65 -17.50
CA ILE A 88 -23.63 35.18 -16.12
C ILE A 88 -24.45 36.21 -15.32
N LYS A 89 -24.34 37.51 -15.63
CA LYS A 89 -25.23 38.54 -15.04
C LYS A 89 -26.70 38.28 -15.41
N ILE A 90 -26.97 37.85 -16.64
CA ILE A 90 -28.32 37.55 -17.12
C ILE A 90 -28.93 36.36 -16.37
N MET A 91 -28.12 35.33 -16.04
CA MET A 91 -28.56 34.22 -15.19
C MET A 91 -29.02 34.71 -13.80
N ALA A 92 -28.36 35.73 -13.26
CA ALA A 92 -28.69 36.35 -11.97
C ALA A 92 -29.95 37.26 -11.99
N HIS A 93 -30.56 37.46 -13.17
CA HIS A 93 -31.77 38.27 -13.38
C HIS A 93 -32.99 37.45 -13.85
N LEU A 94 -32.87 36.12 -13.94
CA LEU A 94 -34.03 35.25 -14.15
C LEU A 94 -35.06 35.46 -13.02
N PRO A 95 -36.37 35.24 -13.26
CA PRO A 95 -37.41 35.31 -12.22
C PRO A 95 -37.37 34.06 -11.31
N LEU A 96 -36.17 33.73 -10.83
CA LEU A 96 -35.83 32.69 -9.88
C LEU A 96 -34.94 33.29 -8.81
N ASN A 97 -34.99 32.72 -7.60
CA ASN A 97 -33.97 33.03 -6.61
C ASN A 97 -32.60 32.61 -7.15
N MET A 98 -31.56 33.39 -6.85
CA MET A 98 -30.20 33.12 -7.32
C MET A 98 -29.71 31.71 -6.97
N ARG A 99 -30.05 31.24 -5.77
CA ARG A 99 -29.72 29.90 -5.31
C ARG A 99 -30.31 28.84 -6.25
N ASP A 100 -31.59 28.97 -6.56
CA ASP A 100 -32.33 28.00 -7.36
C ASP A 100 -31.85 28.06 -8.82
N SER A 101 -31.56 29.27 -9.34
CA SER A 101 -30.96 29.44 -10.67
C SER A 101 -29.61 28.72 -10.79
N LEU A 102 -28.66 28.97 -9.88
CA LEU A 102 -27.36 28.30 -9.88
C LEU A 102 -27.53 26.78 -9.73
N PHE A 103 -28.40 26.35 -8.82
CA PHE A 103 -28.65 24.94 -8.56
C PHE A 103 -29.11 24.21 -9.83
N TYR A 104 -30.06 24.75 -10.59
CA TYR A 104 -30.50 24.10 -11.84
C TYR A 104 -29.38 24.00 -12.88
N HIS A 105 -28.55 25.04 -13.04
CA HIS A 105 -27.42 24.99 -13.97
C HIS A 105 -26.37 23.95 -13.55
N LEU A 106 -26.01 23.92 -12.26
CA LEU A 106 -25.07 22.94 -11.72
C LEU A 106 -25.64 21.52 -11.79
N PHE A 107 -26.93 21.33 -11.47
CA PHE A 107 -27.58 20.02 -11.49
C PHE A 107 -27.55 19.39 -12.89
N ILE A 108 -27.79 20.18 -13.94
CA ILE A 108 -27.69 19.70 -15.32
C ILE A 108 -26.26 19.26 -15.62
N GLY A 109 -25.26 20.09 -15.30
CA GLY A 109 -23.86 19.74 -15.56
C GLY A 109 -23.36 18.55 -14.74
N ILE A 110 -23.78 18.42 -13.47
CA ILE A 110 -23.55 17.20 -12.66
C ILE A 110 -24.17 15.99 -13.36
N GLY A 111 -25.40 16.09 -13.87
CA GLY A 111 -26.04 15.02 -14.63
C GLY A 111 -25.23 14.60 -15.86
N PHE A 112 -24.71 15.56 -16.63
CA PHE A 112 -23.83 15.29 -17.78
C PHE A 112 -22.52 14.61 -17.38
N VAL A 113 -21.83 15.14 -16.36
CA VAL A 113 -20.56 14.57 -15.88
C VAL A 113 -20.77 13.16 -15.36
N SER A 114 -21.78 12.95 -14.50
CA SER A 114 -22.12 11.64 -13.96
C SER A 114 -22.48 10.64 -15.06
N PHE A 115 -23.19 11.07 -16.11
CA PHE A 115 -23.52 10.20 -17.24
C PHE A 115 -22.28 9.79 -18.05
N LEU A 116 -21.38 10.73 -18.36
CA LEU A 116 -20.11 10.42 -19.03
C LEU A 116 -19.22 9.52 -18.18
N CYS A 117 -19.11 9.80 -16.87
CA CYS A 117 -18.38 8.97 -15.92
C CYS A 117 -18.97 7.55 -15.83
N ALA A 118 -20.31 7.42 -15.81
CA ALA A 118 -20.98 6.13 -15.80
C ALA A 118 -20.68 5.31 -17.07
N ILE A 119 -20.72 5.93 -18.25
CA ILE A 119 -20.33 5.28 -19.51
C ILE A 119 -18.87 4.79 -19.42
N LEU A 120 -17.95 5.67 -19.03
CA LEU A 120 -16.53 5.33 -18.90
C LEU A 120 -16.30 4.19 -17.90
N ALA A 121 -16.93 4.25 -16.72
CA ALA A 121 -16.80 3.24 -15.67
C ALA A 121 -17.38 1.89 -16.10
N ILE A 122 -18.59 1.86 -16.64
CA ILE A 122 -19.25 0.61 -17.06
C ILE A 122 -18.44 -0.04 -18.18
N SER A 123 -18.04 0.72 -19.20
CA SER A 123 -17.26 0.17 -20.31
C SER A 123 -15.87 -0.32 -19.86
N LEU A 124 -15.20 0.39 -18.95
CA LEU A 124 -13.95 -0.07 -18.36
C LEU A 124 -14.11 -1.40 -17.62
N LEU A 125 -15.16 -1.52 -16.79
CA LEU A 125 -15.43 -2.75 -16.05
C LEU A 125 -15.79 -3.92 -16.96
N LEU A 126 -16.52 -3.67 -18.05
CA LEU A 126 -16.83 -4.69 -19.07
C LEU A 126 -15.58 -5.22 -19.78
N ILE A 127 -14.57 -4.38 -19.99
CA ILE A 127 -13.27 -4.82 -20.51
C ILE A 127 -12.55 -5.65 -19.44
N LEU A 128 -12.46 -5.16 -18.20
CA LEU A 128 -11.72 -5.83 -17.12
C LEU A 128 -12.28 -7.22 -16.76
N VAL A 129 -13.60 -7.40 -16.77
CA VAL A 129 -14.27 -8.69 -16.46
C VAL A 129 -13.83 -9.82 -17.38
N GLN A 130 -13.32 -9.52 -18.57
CA GLN A 130 -12.82 -10.54 -19.50
C GLN A 130 -11.46 -11.13 -19.07
N TYR A 131 -10.71 -10.43 -18.21
CA TYR A 131 -9.32 -10.78 -17.87
C TYR A 131 -9.07 -10.99 -16.37
N TYR A 132 -9.91 -10.43 -15.50
CA TYR A 132 -9.70 -10.42 -14.06
C TYR A 132 -10.86 -11.05 -13.29
N PRO A 133 -10.58 -11.77 -12.18
CA PRO A 133 -11.59 -12.36 -11.32
C PRO A 133 -12.41 -11.29 -10.59
N ASP A 134 -13.61 -11.69 -10.16
CA ASP A 134 -14.60 -10.82 -9.52
C ASP A 134 -14.05 -10.01 -8.34
N ILE A 135 -13.16 -10.59 -7.53
CA ILE A 135 -12.51 -9.90 -6.40
C ILE A 135 -11.68 -8.68 -6.83
N ILE A 136 -11.04 -8.73 -8.00
CA ILE A 136 -10.30 -7.60 -8.59
C ILE A 136 -11.29 -6.60 -9.19
N ILE A 137 -12.35 -7.08 -9.85
CA ILE A 137 -13.39 -6.22 -10.44
C ILE A 137 -14.12 -5.39 -9.38
N GLN A 138 -14.36 -5.94 -8.19
CA GLN A 138 -14.95 -5.19 -7.06
C GLN A 138 -14.07 -3.99 -6.65
N THR A 139 -12.75 -4.17 -6.67
CA THR A 139 -11.81 -3.07 -6.39
C THR A 139 -11.83 -2.03 -7.51
N ALA A 140 -11.82 -2.46 -8.77
CA ALA A 140 -11.93 -1.55 -9.91
C ALA A 140 -13.25 -0.75 -9.88
N PHE A 141 -14.37 -1.38 -9.52
CA PHE A 141 -15.65 -0.71 -9.37
C PHE A 141 -15.56 0.40 -8.31
N LYS A 142 -15.06 0.07 -7.12
CA LYS A 142 -14.83 1.06 -6.05
C LYS A 142 -13.98 2.24 -6.52
N ASP A 143 -12.88 1.99 -7.23
CA ASP A 143 -12.00 3.04 -7.74
C ASP A 143 -12.71 3.93 -8.77
N THR A 144 -13.47 3.35 -9.71
CA THR A 144 -14.23 4.13 -10.70
C THR A 144 -15.31 5.01 -10.05
N VAL A 145 -15.91 4.56 -8.94
CA VAL A 145 -16.82 5.39 -8.14
C VAL A 145 -16.07 6.56 -7.51
N ALA A 146 -14.89 6.33 -6.95
CA ALA A 146 -14.05 7.38 -6.38
C ALA A 146 -13.60 8.41 -7.44
N TYR A 147 -13.20 7.96 -8.64
CA TYR A 147 -12.83 8.85 -9.74
C TYR A 147 -14.03 9.66 -10.25
N SER A 148 -15.21 9.04 -10.33
CA SER A 148 -16.46 9.73 -10.69
C SER A 148 -16.82 10.82 -9.68
N PHE A 149 -16.67 10.52 -8.38
CA PHE A 149 -16.83 11.49 -7.31
C PHE A 149 -15.88 12.69 -7.49
N ALA A 150 -14.58 12.44 -7.73
CA ALA A 150 -13.61 13.50 -7.95
C ALA A 150 -13.96 14.37 -9.18
N SER A 151 -14.48 13.75 -10.24
CA SER A 151 -14.95 14.45 -11.44
C SER A 151 -16.07 15.43 -11.13
N VAL A 152 -17.06 15.02 -10.32
CA VAL A 152 -18.16 15.90 -9.89
C VAL A 152 -17.65 17.06 -9.02
N VAL A 153 -16.74 16.79 -8.06
CA VAL A 153 -16.13 17.83 -7.23
C VAL A 153 -15.36 18.83 -8.10
N LEU A 154 -14.58 18.35 -9.06
CA LEU A 154 -13.86 19.19 -10.02
C LEU A 154 -14.81 20.04 -10.87
N TYR A 155 -15.90 19.46 -11.36
CA TYR A 155 -16.89 20.19 -12.12
C TYR A 155 -17.48 21.36 -11.31
N VAL A 156 -17.95 21.11 -10.09
CA VAL A 156 -18.56 22.16 -9.25
C VAL A 156 -17.50 23.18 -8.81
N GLY A 157 -16.33 22.70 -8.40
CA GLY A 157 -15.22 23.51 -7.96
C GLY A 157 -14.73 24.46 -9.05
N LEU A 158 -14.39 23.95 -10.25
CA LEU A 158 -13.94 24.78 -11.35
C LEU A 158 -15.03 25.73 -11.84
N SER A 159 -16.30 25.33 -11.75
CA SER A 159 -17.41 26.24 -12.05
C SER A 159 -17.41 27.43 -11.09
N SER A 160 -17.12 27.20 -9.80
CA SER A 160 -16.94 28.28 -8.83
C SER A 160 -15.78 29.22 -9.18
N VAL A 161 -14.66 28.70 -9.68
CA VAL A 161 -13.48 29.49 -10.10
C VAL A 161 -13.81 30.34 -11.33
N ILE A 162 -14.53 29.77 -12.29
CA ILE A 162 -14.92 30.45 -13.53
C ILE A 162 -15.98 31.53 -13.26
N ILE A 163 -16.89 31.34 -12.32
CA ILE A 163 -17.93 32.33 -12.01
C ILE A 163 -17.38 33.53 -11.21
N GLU A 164 -16.34 33.33 -10.41
CA GLU A 164 -15.78 34.34 -9.52
C GLU A 164 -15.14 35.54 -10.26
N LYS A 165 -15.50 36.76 -9.84
CA LYS A 165 -14.97 38.00 -10.43
C LYS A 165 -13.68 38.49 -9.79
N LYS A 166 -13.49 38.29 -8.48
CA LYS A 166 -12.32 38.83 -7.76
C LYS A 166 -11.09 37.94 -8.02
N PRO A 167 -10.00 38.46 -8.63
CA PRO A 167 -8.86 37.63 -9.06
C PRO A 167 -8.18 36.90 -7.91
N ILE A 168 -8.09 37.53 -6.73
CA ILE A 168 -7.48 36.90 -5.56
C ILE A 168 -8.31 35.70 -5.04
N VAL A 169 -9.65 35.79 -5.14
CA VAL A 169 -10.56 34.71 -4.72
C VAL A 169 -10.56 33.60 -5.76
N VAL A 170 -10.45 33.92 -7.06
CA VAL A 170 -10.23 32.94 -8.15
C VAL A 170 -8.98 32.11 -7.83
N PHE A 171 -7.87 32.77 -7.51
CA PHE A 171 -6.60 32.11 -7.21
C PHE A 171 -6.71 31.18 -5.98
N ILE A 172 -7.30 31.64 -4.88
CA ILE A 172 -7.51 30.82 -3.68
C ILE A 172 -8.38 29.60 -3.97
N LYS A 173 -9.53 29.79 -4.65
CA LYS A 173 -10.43 28.67 -5.00
C LYS A 173 -9.75 27.67 -5.91
N PHE A 174 -8.95 28.14 -6.88
CA PHE A 174 -8.14 27.28 -7.75
C PHE A 174 -7.14 26.45 -6.95
N ILE A 175 -6.37 27.05 -6.03
CA ILE A 175 -5.44 26.32 -5.15
C ILE A 175 -6.17 25.25 -4.34
N ILE A 176 -7.32 25.57 -3.74
CA ILE A 176 -8.09 24.61 -2.93
C ILE A 176 -8.49 23.39 -3.78
N ILE A 177 -8.92 23.61 -5.02
CA ILE A 177 -9.31 22.54 -5.95
C ILE A 177 -8.08 21.72 -6.36
N THR A 178 -6.95 22.37 -6.65
CA THR A 178 -5.69 21.68 -6.97
C THR A 178 -5.21 20.82 -5.79
N LEU A 179 -5.23 21.37 -4.57
CA LEU A 179 -4.88 20.63 -3.36
C LEU A 179 -5.82 19.44 -3.13
N PHE A 180 -7.11 19.59 -3.42
CA PHE A 180 -8.06 18.47 -3.37
C PHE A 180 -7.66 17.36 -4.34
N VAL A 181 -7.31 17.68 -5.59
CA VAL A 181 -6.86 16.65 -6.56
C VAL A 181 -5.60 15.95 -6.07
N ILE A 182 -4.62 16.70 -5.56
CA ILE A 182 -3.36 16.12 -5.05
C ILE A 182 -3.62 15.21 -3.85
N ALA A 183 -4.47 15.63 -2.90
CA ALA A 183 -4.75 14.85 -1.69
C ALA A 183 -5.69 13.66 -1.92
N PHE A 184 -6.57 13.75 -2.93
CA PHE A 184 -7.58 12.71 -3.20
C PHE A 184 -7.09 11.65 -4.19
N LEU A 185 -6.29 12.05 -5.20
CA LEU A 185 -5.88 11.12 -6.25
C LEU A 185 -4.76 10.21 -5.77
N LYS A 186 -5.07 8.92 -5.64
CA LYS A 186 -4.12 7.89 -5.21
C LYS A 186 -4.47 6.53 -5.81
N ASN A 187 -3.52 5.61 -5.72
CA ASN A 187 -3.67 4.24 -6.24
C ASN A 187 -4.66 3.39 -5.43
N GLN A 188 -4.95 3.73 -4.17
CA GLN A 188 -5.79 2.90 -3.30
C GLN A 188 -6.76 3.71 -2.47
N PHE A 189 -8.03 3.31 -2.50
CA PHE A 189 -9.08 3.93 -1.70
C PHE A 189 -9.45 3.03 -0.52
N THR A 190 -9.33 3.55 0.68
CA THR A 190 -9.72 2.91 1.95
C THR A 190 -11.04 3.49 2.46
N ILE A 191 -11.57 2.91 3.54
CA ILE A 191 -12.81 3.40 4.14
C ILE A 191 -12.66 4.81 4.74
N GLU A 192 -11.44 5.18 5.13
CA GLU A 192 -11.12 6.49 5.69
C GLU A 192 -11.29 7.60 4.65
N ASP A 193 -11.14 7.29 3.36
CA ASP A 193 -11.35 8.24 2.27
C ASP A 193 -12.80 8.69 2.10
N THR A 194 -13.75 8.02 2.76
CA THR A 194 -15.13 8.50 2.82
C THR A 194 -15.24 9.87 3.50
N ILE A 195 -14.24 10.30 4.27
CA ILE A 195 -14.16 11.66 4.82
C ILE A 195 -14.20 12.73 3.71
N TRP A 196 -13.69 12.42 2.52
CA TRP A 196 -13.72 13.33 1.38
C TRP A 196 -15.14 13.59 0.89
N LEU A 197 -16.14 12.76 1.20
CA LEU A 197 -17.55 13.04 0.87
C LEU A 197 -18.05 14.37 1.48
N LEU A 198 -17.43 14.83 2.57
CA LEU A 198 -17.69 16.17 3.14
C LEU A 198 -17.38 17.29 2.13
N PHE A 199 -16.40 17.10 1.25
CA PHE A 199 -16.11 18.07 0.17
C PHE A 199 -17.26 18.20 -0.82
N LEU A 200 -17.95 17.11 -1.15
CA LEU A 200 -19.09 17.16 -2.06
C LEU A 200 -20.28 17.93 -1.46
N ALA A 201 -20.45 17.86 -0.14
CA ALA A 201 -21.42 18.68 0.57
C ALA A 201 -20.99 20.16 0.65
N PHE A 202 -19.69 20.44 0.77
CA PHE A 202 -19.16 21.79 0.91
C PHE A 202 -19.07 22.56 -0.43
N ILE A 203 -18.64 21.89 -1.51
CA ILE A 203 -18.30 22.54 -2.79
C ILE A 203 -19.46 23.31 -3.47
N PRO A 204 -20.75 22.91 -3.35
CA PRO A 204 -21.85 23.71 -3.89
C PRO A 204 -22.00 25.07 -3.21
N PHE A 205 -21.65 25.18 -1.92
CA PHE A 205 -21.66 26.47 -1.22
C PHE A 205 -20.53 27.39 -1.70
N VAL A 206 -19.38 26.83 -2.07
CA VAL A 206 -18.29 27.58 -2.69
C VAL A 206 -18.72 28.15 -4.05
N ALA A 207 -19.44 27.35 -4.85
CA ALA A 207 -20.04 27.80 -6.10
C ALA A 207 -21.11 28.88 -5.88
N LEU A 208 -21.94 28.73 -4.85
CA LEU A 208 -22.95 29.73 -4.48
C LEU A 208 -22.33 31.07 -4.06
N ASP A 209 -21.26 31.05 -3.27
CA ASP A 209 -20.51 32.26 -2.92
C ASP A 209 -19.96 32.96 -4.17
N SER A 210 -19.38 32.20 -5.12
CA SER A 210 -18.94 32.76 -6.41
C SER A 210 -20.09 33.40 -7.17
N PHE A 211 -21.28 32.79 -7.18
CA PHE A 211 -22.44 33.33 -7.87
C PHE A 211 -22.98 34.61 -7.21
N TYR A 212 -23.01 34.68 -5.88
CA TYR A 212 -23.37 35.91 -5.15
C TYR A 212 -22.40 37.06 -5.41
N SER A 213 -21.13 36.77 -5.67
CA SER A 213 -20.12 37.77 -6.01
C SER A 213 -20.50 38.65 -7.22
N ILE A 214 -21.38 38.14 -8.10
CA ILE A 214 -21.85 38.87 -9.29
C ILE A 214 -22.56 40.17 -8.92
N LYS A 215 -23.36 40.16 -7.84
CA LYS A 215 -24.03 41.34 -7.25
C LYS A 215 -23.24 41.91 -6.06
N GLN A 216 -21.94 41.64 -5.98
CA GLN A 216 -21.05 42.07 -4.89
C GLN A 216 -21.47 41.55 -3.50
N GLN A 217 -22.26 40.47 -3.45
CA GLN A 217 -22.68 39.81 -2.22
C GLN A 217 -21.76 38.62 -1.91
N ARG A 218 -21.76 38.15 -0.66
CA ARG A 218 -21.01 36.98 -0.19
C ARG A 218 -21.85 36.18 0.78
N LEU A 219 -21.54 34.89 0.94
CA LEU A 219 -22.11 34.11 2.02
C LEU A 219 -21.55 34.61 3.37
N SER A 220 -22.43 35.14 4.22
CA SER A 220 -22.06 35.71 5.52
C SER A 220 -22.07 34.69 6.66
N SER A 221 -22.65 33.51 6.44
CA SER A 221 -22.79 32.45 7.45
C SER A 221 -21.45 32.11 8.11
N ILE A 222 -21.42 32.18 9.44
CA ILE A 222 -20.27 31.78 10.26
C ILE A 222 -19.90 30.33 9.97
N PHE A 223 -20.91 29.47 9.78
CA PHE A 223 -20.71 28.05 9.52
C PHE A 223 -19.96 27.78 8.23
N PHE A 224 -20.24 28.54 7.16
CA PHE A 224 -19.53 28.43 5.87
C PHE A 224 -18.07 28.87 5.97
N LYS A 225 -17.79 29.93 6.74
CA LYS A 225 -16.41 30.40 6.95
C LYS A 225 -15.61 29.41 7.78
N ALA A 226 -16.20 28.89 8.86
CA ALA A 226 -15.57 27.89 9.73
C ALA A 226 -15.29 26.59 8.97
N SER A 227 -16.26 26.09 8.20
CA SER A 227 -16.06 24.88 7.39
C SER A 227 -14.98 25.07 6.32
N GLY A 228 -14.88 26.25 5.71
CA GLY A 228 -13.80 26.58 4.77
C GLY A 228 -12.40 26.47 5.40
N VAL A 229 -12.22 26.95 6.63
CA VAL A 229 -10.94 26.83 7.37
C VAL A 229 -10.61 25.36 7.65
N PHE A 230 -11.59 24.59 8.12
CA PHE A 230 -11.41 23.17 8.41
C PHE A 230 -11.03 22.36 7.16
N VAL A 231 -11.72 22.61 6.05
CA VAL A 231 -11.45 22.00 4.73
C VAL A 231 -10.02 22.29 4.27
N ILE A 232 -9.54 23.53 4.41
CA ILE A 232 -8.17 23.90 4.04
C ILE A 232 -7.15 23.15 4.93
N LEU A 233 -7.36 23.12 6.24
CA LEU A 233 -6.48 22.39 7.16
C LEU A 233 -6.44 20.89 6.84
N ALA A 234 -7.58 20.29 6.52
CA ALA A 234 -7.66 18.89 6.12
C ALA A 234 -6.88 18.62 4.82
N LEU A 235 -6.93 19.51 3.83
CA LEU A 235 -6.16 19.39 2.59
C LEU A 235 -4.66 19.48 2.83
N PHE A 236 -4.21 20.45 3.63
CA PHE A 236 -2.79 20.57 3.97
C PHE A 236 -2.29 19.36 4.75
N TYR A 237 -3.09 18.86 5.69
CA TYR A 237 -2.76 17.65 6.42
C TYR A 237 -2.66 16.43 5.49
N GLY A 238 -3.66 16.23 4.62
CA GLY A 238 -3.65 15.14 3.63
C GLY A 238 -2.43 15.20 2.71
N GLY A 239 -2.11 16.38 2.16
CA GLY A 239 -0.92 16.59 1.33
C GLY A 239 0.40 16.39 2.08
N TYR A 240 0.46 16.71 3.37
CA TYR A 240 1.64 16.45 4.20
C TYR A 240 1.85 14.95 4.44
N ILE A 241 0.78 14.19 4.68
CA ILE A 241 0.85 12.73 4.83
C ILE A 241 1.34 12.10 3.52
N ASP A 242 0.76 12.48 2.38
CA ASP A 242 1.19 11.99 1.06
C ASP A 242 2.67 12.31 0.78
N TYR A 243 3.11 13.53 1.09
CA TYR A 243 4.51 13.92 0.98
C TYR A 243 5.43 13.03 1.83
N LYS A 244 5.03 12.77 3.08
CA LYS A 244 5.79 11.97 4.02
C LYS A 244 5.91 10.52 3.56
N GLU A 245 4.85 9.95 2.98
CA GLU A 245 4.83 8.57 2.50
C GLU A 245 5.61 8.39 1.19
N ASN A 246 5.47 9.32 0.23
CA ASN A 246 6.02 9.14 -1.11
C ASN A 246 7.42 9.73 -1.31
N TYR A 247 7.80 10.77 -0.54
CA TYR A 247 9.01 11.56 -0.82
C TYR A 247 9.99 11.67 0.34
N LYS A 248 9.59 11.39 1.58
CA LYS A 248 10.52 11.46 2.73
C LYS A 248 11.55 10.33 2.62
N LYS A 249 12.81 10.70 2.33
CA LYS A 249 13.93 9.75 2.33
C LYS A 249 14.21 9.29 3.76
N GLU A 250 14.35 7.98 3.94
CA GLU A 250 14.84 7.42 5.21
C GLU A 250 16.30 7.83 5.44
N PHE A 251 16.59 8.51 6.55
CA PHE A 251 17.94 8.80 6.99
C PHE A 251 18.23 8.03 8.28
N ASN A 252 19.08 7.01 8.20
CA ASN A 252 19.50 6.26 9.40
C ASN A 252 20.73 6.92 10.00
N LYS A 253 20.57 7.56 11.16
CA LYS A 253 21.65 8.24 11.88
C LYS A 253 22.67 7.27 12.45
N TYR A 254 22.26 6.09 12.92
CA TYR A 254 23.18 5.07 13.44
C TYR A 254 23.02 3.71 12.77
N TYR A 255 24.16 3.08 12.49
CA TYR A 255 24.27 1.67 12.18
C TYR A 255 25.06 0.97 13.27
N MET A 256 24.39 0.20 14.12
CA MET A 256 25.04 -0.54 15.19
C MET A 256 25.31 -1.99 14.77
N PHE A 257 26.38 -2.57 15.29
CA PHE A 257 26.74 -3.97 15.09
C PHE A 257 27.41 -4.52 16.34
N TYR A 258 27.20 -5.80 16.63
CA TYR A 258 27.93 -6.47 17.70
C TYR A 258 29.26 -7.04 17.17
N SER A 259 30.38 -6.63 17.77
CA SER A 259 31.71 -7.14 17.45
C SER A 259 32.04 -8.37 18.28
N ASN A 260 32.29 -9.50 17.61
CA ASN A 260 32.82 -10.70 18.27
C ASN A 260 34.30 -10.57 18.67
N ILE A 261 34.99 -9.54 18.19
CA ILE A 261 36.40 -9.26 18.53
C ILE A 261 36.45 -8.38 19.77
N ALA A 262 35.76 -7.23 19.76
CA ALA A 262 35.70 -6.31 20.90
C ALA A 262 34.76 -6.78 22.02
N LYS A 263 33.91 -7.79 21.75
CA LYS A 263 32.83 -8.27 22.63
C LYS A 263 31.86 -7.16 23.05
N ASP A 264 31.67 -6.17 22.19
CA ASP A 264 30.86 -4.98 22.43
C ASP A 264 30.16 -4.49 21.16
N PHE A 265 29.19 -3.59 21.31
CA PHE A 265 28.55 -2.92 20.18
C PHE A 265 29.43 -1.80 19.64
N VAL A 266 29.67 -1.85 18.33
CA VAL A 266 30.29 -0.78 17.56
C VAL A 266 29.22 -0.08 16.73
N TYR A 267 29.33 1.23 16.56
CA TYR A 267 28.43 2.02 15.74
C TYR A 267 29.17 2.70 14.60
N GLN A 268 28.42 2.97 13.52
CA GLN A 268 28.72 3.98 12.51
C GLN A 268 27.62 5.03 12.60
N LYS A 269 27.99 6.26 12.96
CA LYS A 269 27.11 7.43 12.99
C LYS A 269 27.22 8.18 11.66
N ASN A 270 26.09 8.46 11.04
CA ASN A 270 25.96 9.17 9.78
C ASN A 270 25.56 10.61 10.05
N PHE A 271 26.34 11.56 9.52
CA PHE A 271 26.04 12.99 9.62
C PHE A 271 25.44 13.57 8.33
N GLY A 272 25.23 12.74 7.30
CA GLY A 272 24.94 13.21 5.94
C GLY A 272 26.21 13.39 5.12
N ASP A 273 26.06 13.63 3.81
CA ASP A 273 27.15 13.99 2.89
C ASP A 273 28.40 13.10 2.97
N HIS A 274 28.18 11.79 3.16
CA HIS A 274 29.23 10.77 3.30
C HIS A 274 30.18 10.97 4.50
N GLN A 275 29.78 11.75 5.49
CA GLN A 275 30.53 11.94 6.73
C GLN A 275 30.10 10.90 7.78
N PHE A 276 31.08 10.15 8.29
CA PHE A 276 30.87 9.06 9.24
C PHE A 276 31.81 9.14 10.43
N GLU A 277 31.28 8.84 11.61
CA GLU A 277 32.05 8.58 12.82
C GLU A 277 31.84 7.13 13.25
N TYR A 278 32.91 6.47 13.69
CA TYR A 278 32.87 5.09 14.16
C TYR A 278 33.31 5.04 15.61
N GLY A 279 32.64 4.23 16.43
CA GLY A 279 32.99 4.15 17.84
C GLY A 279 32.32 3.03 18.62
N ILE A 280 32.66 2.96 19.89
CA ILE A 280 31.95 2.21 20.93
C ILE A 280 31.44 3.22 21.94
N LYS A 281 30.14 3.11 22.28
CA LYS A 281 29.47 4.03 23.20
C LYS A 281 30.26 4.15 24.51
N ASP A 282 30.45 5.39 24.97
CA ASP A 282 31.11 5.74 26.24
C ASP A 282 32.57 5.25 26.38
N LYS A 283 33.24 4.91 25.26
CA LYS A 283 34.63 4.42 25.29
C LYS A 283 35.56 5.19 24.36
N LYS A 284 35.39 5.03 23.06
CA LYS A 284 36.31 5.60 22.06
C LYS A 284 35.67 5.68 20.68
N THR A 285 36.14 6.64 19.89
CA THR A 285 35.98 6.66 18.44
C THR A 285 37.23 6.10 17.76
N PHE A 286 37.10 5.67 16.51
CA PHE A 286 38.22 5.14 15.73
C PHE A 286 37.99 5.33 14.23
N ASP A 287 39.06 5.10 13.46
CA ASP A 287 39.01 5.20 12.01
C ASP A 287 38.22 4.04 11.38
N ARG A 288 37.91 4.19 10.08
CA ARG A 288 37.18 3.18 9.32
C ARG A 288 37.92 1.83 9.30
N THR A 289 39.24 1.82 9.21
CA THR A 289 40.03 0.58 9.16
C THR A 289 39.87 -0.23 10.44
N THR A 290 39.93 0.43 11.59
CA THR A 290 39.69 -0.19 12.90
C THR A 290 38.26 -0.69 13.01
N TYR A 291 37.26 0.09 12.57
CA TYR A 291 35.87 -0.34 12.54
C TYR A 291 35.66 -1.62 11.73
N GLU A 292 36.20 -1.69 10.50
CA GLU A 292 36.09 -2.86 9.64
C GLU A 292 36.78 -4.08 10.27
N SER A 293 37.90 -3.89 10.97
CA SER A 293 38.62 -4.96 11.69
C SER A 293 37.80 -5.58 12.83
N TYR A 294 36.93 -4.80 13.48
CA TYR A 294 36.03 -5.29 14.54
C TYR A 294 34.83 -6.07 14.01
N LEU A 295 34.52 -5.99 12.71
CA LEU A 295 33.36 -6.62 12.09
C LEU A 295 33.75 -7.60 10.97
N PRO A 296 34.62 -8.60 11.24
CA PRO A 296 35.19 -9.44 10.20
C PRO A 296 34.13 -10.28 9.45
N PHE A 297 32.99 -10.60 10.08
CA PHE A 297 31.86 -11.26 9.40
C PHE A 297 31.05 -10.34 8.49
N VAL A 298 31.01 -9.03 8.77
CA VAL A 298 30.34 -8.05 7.91
C VAL A 298 31.21 -7.78 6.68
N TYR A 299 32.51 -7.57 6.90
CA TYR A 299 33.51 -7.24 5.88
C TYR A 299 34.26 -8.46 5.32
N TRP A 300 33.68 -9.66 5.43
CA TRP A 300 34.33 -10.92 5.04
C TRP A 300 34.78 -10.94 3.57
N ARG A 301 34.09 -10.21 2.68
CA ARG A 301 34.48 -10.08 1.26
C ARG A 301 35.83 -9.40 1.09
N ASN A 302 36.11 -8.35 1.87
CA ASN A 302 37.40 -7.67 1.84
C ASN A 302 38.49 -8.63 2.35
N LEU A 303 38.19 -9.39 3.40
CA LEU A 303 39.13 -10.38 3.95
C LEU A 303 39.39 -11.55 2.99
N ASP A 304 38.38 -12.01 2.24
CA ASP A 304 38.51 -13.02 1.20
C ASP A 304 39.45 -12.56 0.07
N ILE A 305 39.25 -11.34 -0.45
CA ILE A 305 40.12 -10.74 -1.48
C ILE A 305 41.56 -10.60 -0.98
N GLN A 306 41.74 -10.26 0.29
CA GLN A 306 43.05 -10.12 0.93
C GLN A 306 43.69 -11.48 1.29
N GLY A 307 43.05 -12.62 1.01
CA GLY A 307 43.58 -13.94 1.37
C GLY A 307 43.61 -14.23 2.88
N LYS A 308 42.80 -13.52 3.68
CA LYS A 308 42.78 -13.59 5.15
C LYS A 308 41.73 -14.56 5.73
N LEU A 309 41.10 -15.37 4.88
CA LEU A 309 40.21 -16.46 5.30
C LEU A 309 40.98 -17.79 5.36
N PRO A 310 40.62 -18.74 6.25
CA PRO A 310 39.52 -18.70 7.21
C PRO A 310 39.79 -17.80 8.42
N LEU A 311 38.74 -17.20 9.00
CA LEU A 311 38.83 -16.45 10.25
C LEU A 311 38.98 -17.40 11.44
N ASN A 312 39.75 -17.02 12.45
CA ASN A 312 39.77 -17.70 13.74
C ASN A 312 39.20 -16.76 14.81
N ILE A 313 38.06 -17.12 15.39
CA ILE A 313 37.41 -16.35 16.47
C ILE A 313 37.07 -17.32 17.59
N ASP A 314 37.54 -17.03 18.81
CA ASP A 314 37.37 -17.87 20.00
C ASP A 314 37.77 -19.35 19.76
N GLY A 315 38.82 -19.58 18.97
CA GLY A 315 39.32 -20.93 18.64
C GLY A 315 38.56 -21.67 17.55
N VAL A 316 37.51 -21.07 16.97
CA VAL A 316 36.71 -21.66 15.89
C VAL A 316 37.09 -21.05 14.54
N LYS A 317 37.35 -21.92 13.55
CA LYS A 317 37.67 -21.50 12.18
C LYS A 317 36.39 -21.30 11.34
N PHE A 318 36.30 -20.17 10.66
CA PHE A 318 35.19 -19.83 9.77
C PHE A 318 35.70 -19.56 8.36
N ASP A 319 35.40 -20.50 7.45
CA ASP A 319 35.72 -20.35 6.04
C ASP A 319 34.66 -19.53 5.28
N LYS A 320 34.96 -19.21 4.02
CA LYS A 320 34.06 -18.49 3.11
C LYS A 320 32.68 -19.13 3.02
N LYS A 321 32.63 -20.47 2.92
CA LYS A 321 31.38 -21.23 2.74
C LYS A 321 30.50 -21.13 3.98
N THR A 322 31.07 -21.29 5.17
CA THR A 322 30.38 -21.19 6.45
C THR A 322 29.82 -19.79 6.66
N ILE A 323 30.64 -18.76 6.43
CA ILE A 323 30.19 -17.36 6.55
C ILE A 323 29.02 -17.11 5.59
N LYS A 324 29.18 -17.42 4.29
CA LYS A 324 28.14 -17.20 3.28
C LYS A 324 26.84 -17.94 3.60
N ASN A 325 26.92 -19.21 4.03
CA ASN A 325 25.75 -20.02 4.33
C ASN A 325 25.04 -19.62 5.62
N SER A 326 25.74 -18.97 6.56
CA SER A 326 25.16 -18.50 7.82
C SER A 326 24.40 -17.18 7.71
N ARG A 327 24.56 -16.44 6.60
CA ARG A 327 23.92 -15.13 6.41
C ARG A 327 22.41 -15.30 6.25
N LEU A 328 21.69 -14.54 7.05
CA LEU A 328 20.24 -14.40 7.02
C LEU A 328 19.93 -12.93 7.28
N GLY A 329 18.93 -12.39 6.62
CA GLY A 329 18.47 -11.05 6.88
C GLY A 329 16.99 -10.92 6.62
N PHE A 330 16.27 -10.37 7.59
CA PHE A 330 14.86 -10.01 7.47
C PHE A 330 14.69 -8.55 7.88
N SER A 331 13.66 -7.91 7.36
CA SER A 331 13.28 -6.57 7.77
C SER A 331 11.81 -6.54 8.13
N TYR A 332 11.47 -5.56 8.95
CA TYR A 332 10.15 -5.15 9.33
C TYR A 332 10.11 -3.62 9.20
N ASN A 333 9.00 -3.10 8.69
CA ASN A 333 8.67 -1.68 8.70
C ASN A 333 7.18 -1.59 9.05
N PRO A 334 6.73 -0.62 9.87
CA PRO A 334 5.32 -0.45 10.19
C PRO A 334 4.38 -0.44 8.97
N ASN A 335 4.84 0.05 7.81
CA ASN A 335 4.08 0.05 6.55
C ASN A 335 3.72 -1.37 6.07
N MET A 336 4.41 -2.42 6.54
CA MET A 336 4.07 -3.81 6.26
C MET A 336 2.78 -4.29 6.94
N LEU A 337 2.23 -3.52 7.90
CA LEU A 337 0.93 -3.78 8.53
C LEU A 337 -0.24 -3.45 7.61
N LYS A 338 0.00 -2.68 6.55
CA LYS A 338 -1.00 -2.34 5.54
C LYS A 338 -1.59 -3.61 4.95
N LYS A 339 -2.91 -3.74 5.03
CA LYS A 339 -3.63 -4.85 4.41
C LYS A 339 -3.60 -4.71 2.90
N LEU A 340 -3.58 -5.85 2.20
CA LEU A 340 -3.80 -5.86 0.76
C LEU A 340 -5.22 -5.39 0.47
N GLU A 341 -5.38 -4.56 -0.54
CA GLU A 341 -6.69 -4.12 -1.01
C GLU A 341 -7.46 -5.27 -1.66
N VAL A 342 -6.75 -6.16 -2.36
CA VAL A 342 -7.26 -7.42 -2.90
C VAL A 342 -6.56 -8.57 -2.21
N GLU A 343 -7.30 -9.31 -1.38
CA GLU A 343 -6.80 -10.50 -0.68
C GLU A 343 -6.79 -11.73 -1.60
N LEU A 344 -5.97 -11.68 -2.66
CA LEU A 344 -5.77 -12.74 -3.64
C LEU A 344 -4.29 -13.13 -3.70
N TYR A 345 -3.98 -14.39 -3.42
CA TYR A 345 -2.61 -14.86 -3.17
C TYR A 345 -2.22 -15.98 -4.13
N PRO A 346 -0.96 -16.04 -4.62
CA PRO A 346 -0.51 -17.13 -5.49
C PRO A 346 -0.44 -18.46 -4.75
N LEU A 347 -1.09 -19.50 -5.30
CA LEU A 347 -1.09 -20.85 -4.76
C LEU A 347 0.09 -21.65 -5.34
N LEU A 348 1.29 -21.32 -4.86
CA LEU A 348 2.52 -21.97 -5.30
C LEU A 348 2.47 -23.49 -5.13
N ASN A 349 3.03 -24.20 -6.11
CA ASN A 349 2.98 -25.65 -6.17
C ASN A 349 4.35 -26.25 -6.54
N PRO A 350 5.32 -26.24 -5.60
CA PRO A 350 6.62 -26.84 -5.84
C PRO A 350 6.50 -28.34 -6.14
N GLN A 351 7.28 -28.77 -7.12
CA GLN A 351 7.31 -30.16 -7.59
C GLN A 351 8.63 -30.81 -7.13
N LYS A 352 8.55 -32.05 -6.61
CA LYS A 352 9.74 -32.80 -6.13
C LYS A 352 10.82 -32.98 -7.21
N ASN A 353 10.42 -33.05 -8.48
CA ASN A 353 11.30 -33.30 -9.63
C ASN A 353 11.77 -32.02 -10.34
N LYS A 354 11.44 -30.82 -9.84
CA LYS A 354 11.87 -29.54 -10.43
C LYS A 354 12.67 -28.72 -9.42
N GLY A 355 13.83 -28.22 -9.85
CA GLY A 355 14.71 -27.41 -9.00
C GLY A 355 14.22 -25.97 -8.78
N MET A 356 13.31 -25.48 -9.63
CA MET A 356 12.73 -24.14 -9.54
C MET A 356 11.24 -24.22 -9.24
N ILE A 357 10.76 -23.30 -8.39
CA ILE A 357 9.34 -23.08 -8.15
C ILE A 357 8.84 -22.22 -9.32
N LYS A 358 7.86 -22.70 -10.07
CA LYS A 358 7.19 -21.88 -11.10
C LYS A 358 6.23 -20.91 -10.42
N PHE A 359 5.99 -19.77 -11.08
CA PHE A 359 4.85 -18.94 -10.69
C PHE A 359 3.56 -19.73 -10.99
N PRO A 360 2.55 -19.73 -10.11
CA PRO A 360 1.40 -20.62 -10.25
C PRO A 360 0.36 -20.01 -11.18
N GLU A 361 -0.33 -20.82 -11.96
CA GLU A 361 -1.55 -20.40 -12.68
C GLU A 361 -2.67 -20.12 -11.68
N GLU A 362 -2.72 -20.90 -10.59
CA GLU A 362 -3.78 -20.77 -9.60
C GLU A 362 -3.46 -19.75 -8.49
N MET A 363 -4.44 -18.92 -8.18
CA MET A 363 -4.45 -17.97 -7.07
C MET A 363 -5.57 -18.36 -6.10
N PHE A 364 -5.52 -17.95 -4.84
CA PHE A 364 -6.57 -18.27 -3.87
C PHE A 364 -6.94 -17.08 -3.00
N SER A 365 -8.18 -17.08 -2.53
CA SER A 365 -8.70 -16.12 -1.56
C SER A 365 -9.54 -16.85 -0.50
N ILE A 366 -9.62 -16.29 0.70
CA ILE A 366 -10.44 -16.82 1.80
C ILE A 366 -11.36 -15.71 2.29
N THR A 367 -12.64 -15.84 1.99
CA THR A 367 -13.66 -14.83 2.29
C THR A 367 -14.55 -15.29 3.45
N ASN A 368 -15.54 -14.49 3.83
CA ASN A 368 -16.58 -14.90 4.76
C ASN A 368 -17.52 -16.00 4.21
N LYS A 369 -17.52 -16.24 2.89
CA LYS A 369 -18.35 -17.27 2.23
C LYS A 369 -17.64 -18.61 2.04
N GLY A 370 -16.33 -18.65 2.22
CA GLY A 370 -15.51 -19.82 1.91
C GLY A 370 -14.16 -19.45 1.31
N ALA A 371 -13.33 -20.47 1.09
CA ALA A 371 -12.10 -20.34 0.32
C ALA A 371 -12.37 -20.61 -1.16
N PHE A 372 -11.75 -19.84 -2.06
CA PHE A 372 -11.90 -19.96 -3.51
C PHE A 372 -10.54 -20.01 -4.16
N ILE A 373 -10.38 -20.90 -5.14
CA ILE A 373 -9.19 -21.00 -5.99
C ILE A 373 -9.58 -20.55 -7.40
N TYR A 374 -8.77 -19.66 -7.95
CA TYR A 374 -8.99 -19.04 -9.24
C TYR A 374 -7.89 -19.40 -10.23
N ASP A 375 -8.26 -19.59 -11.49
CA ASP A 375 -7.35 -19.61 -12.64
C ASP A 375 -7.94 -18.78 -13.79
N TYR A 376 -7.11 -18.42 -14.76
CA TYR A 376 -7.51 -17.53 -15.83
C TYR A 376 -8.58 -18.14 -16.75
N ASP A 377 -8.47 -19.43 -17.05
CA ASP A 377 -9.31 -20.11 -18.04
C ASP A 377 -10.73 -20.42 -17.52
N ASN A 378 -10.84 -20.83 -16.25
CA ASN A 378 -12.08 -21.32 -15.65
C ASN A 378 -12.71 -20.33 -14.68
N GLY A 379 -12.01 -19.25 -14.30
CA GLY A 379 -12.44 -18.37 -13.24
C GLY A 379 -12.28 -19.04 -11.89
N ILE A 380 -13.31 -19.72 -11.36
CA ILE A 380 -13.21 -20.51 -10.12
C ILE A 380 -12.96 -21.98 -10.48
N VAL A 381 -11.92 -22.57 -9.87
CA VAL A 381 -11.57 -23.98 -10.05
C VAL A 381 -12.32 -24.84 -9.05
N ASP A 382 -13.49 -25.35 -9.44
CA ASP A 382 -14.41 -26.09 -8.54
C ASP A 382 -13.74 -27.24 -7.78
N THR A 383 -12.91 -28.03 -8.47
CA THR A 383 -12.26 -29.21 -7.87
C THR A 383 -11.27 -28.86 -6.76
N LEU A 384 -10.38 -27.89 -7.02
CA LEU A 384 -9.41 -27.41 -6.04
C LEU A 384 -10.09 -26.62 -4.91
N THR A 385 -11.10 -25.83 -5.27
CA THR A 385 -11.93 -25.09 -4.32
C THR A 385 -12.62 -26.03 -3.33
N ALA A 386 -13.27 -27.09 -3.81
CA ALA A 386 -13.87 -28.12 -2.96
C ALA A 386 -12.81 -28.79 -2.08
N GLN A 387 -11.66 -29.18 -2.65
CA GLN A 387 -10.57 -29.79 -1.89
C GLN A 387 -10.05 -28.91 -0.74
N LEU A 388 -9.90 -27.61 -0.98
CA LEU A 388 -9.45 -26.65 0.03
C LEU A 388 -10.49 -26.48 1.14
N ASN A 389 -11.76 -26.27 0.79
CA ASN A 389 -12.83 -26.11 1.77
C ASN A 389 -13.00 -27.36 2.65
N THR A 390 -13.03 -28.56 2.06
CA THR A 390 -13.11 -29.82 2.82
C THR A 390 -11.94 -29.97 3.81
N LYS A 391 -10.72 -29.57 3.42
CA LYS A 391 -9.55 -29.62 4.30
C LYS A 391 -9.62 -28.57 5.41
N LEU A 392 -10.15 -27.39 5.14
CA LEU A 392 -10.39 -26.35 6.14
C LEU A 392 -11.43 -26.81 7.17
N GLU A 393 -12.56 -27.36 6.71
CA GLU A 393 -13.62 -27.92 7.56
C GLU A 393 -13.12 -29.07 8.43
N THR A 394 -12.37 -30.01 7.85
CA THR A 394 -11.78 -31.14 8.59
C THR A 394 -10.80 -30.70 9.70
N ASN A 395 -10.23 -29.50 9.57
CA ASN A 395 -9.32 -28.92 10.57
C ASN A 395 -10.02 -27.91 11.50
N ASP A 396 -11.35 -27.86 11.50
CA ASP A 396 -12.19 -26.97 12.31
C ASP A 396 -11.94 -25.47 12.05
N PHE A 397 -11.54 -25.08 10.84
CA PHE A 397 -11.33 -23.68 10.47
C PHE A 397 -12.63 -22.87 10.53
N ILE A 398 -12.59 -21.68 11.15
CA ILE A 398 -13.75 -20.79 11.26
C ILE A 398 -13.57 -19.51 10.43
N TYR A 399 -14.43 -19.34 9.43
CA TYR A 399 -14.47 -18.12 8.61
C TYR A 399 -14.91 -16.87 9.40
N PRO A 400 -14.58 -15.66 8.92
CA PRO A 400 -13.61 -15.37 7.85
C PRO A 400 -12.15 -15.54 8.31
N ALA A 401 -11.22 -15.61 7.36
CA ALA A 401 -9.81 -15.39 7.67
C ALA A 401 -9.60 -13.93 8.12
N LEU A 402 -8.99 -13.72 9.28
CA LEU A 402 -8.65 -12.39 9.80
C LEU A 402 -7.39 -11.84 9.14
N HIS A 403 -6.42 -12.74 8.88
CA HIS A 403 -5.13 -12.43 8.28
C HIS A 403 -4.58 -13.61 7.47
N ILE A 404 -3.91 -13.29 6.37
CA ILE A 404 -3.16 -14.25 5.55
C ILE A 404 -1.74 -13.72 5.38
N TRP A 405 -0.76 -14.44 5.92
CA TRP A 405 0.65 -14.07 5.85
C TRP A 405 1.42 -15.06 5.01
N GLY A 406 2.17 -14.57 4.02
CA GLY A 406 2.99 -15.43 3.18
C GLY A 406 4.05 -14.67 2.41
N LYS A 407 4.81 -15.43 1.61
CA LYS A 407 5.81 -14.90 0.68
C LYS A 407 5.36 -15.22 -0.75
N PRO A 408 4.70 -14.28 -1.46
CA PRO A 408 3.99 -14.56 -2.71
C PRO A 408 4.90 -14.55 -3.95
N THR A 409 6.19 -14.92 -3.81
CA THR A 409 7.16 -14.96 -4.92
C THR A 409 7.66 -16.37 -5.15
N ASN A 410 7.88 -16.72 -6.43
CA ASN A 410 8.48 -17.97 -6.87
C ASN A 410 10.02 -17.98 -6.77
N MET A 411 10.66 -16.84 -6.49
CA MET A 411 12.14 -16.72 -6.39
C MET A 411 12.73 -17.28 -5.08
N LYS A 412 11.92 -17.98 -4.28
CA LYS A 412 12.32 -18.52 -2.98
C LYS A 412 12.90 -19.94 -3.09
N PRO A 413 13.81 -20.33 -2.19
CA PRO A 413 14.43 -21.66 -2.24
C PRO A 413 13.48 -22.78 -1.85
N TYR A 414 12.46 -22.48 -1.05
CA TYR A 414 11.42 -23.39 -0.58
C TYR A 414 10.12 -22.62 -0.44
N ASP A 415 8.99 -23.30 -0.57
CA ASP A 415 7.68 -22.76 -0.23
C ASP A 415 7.22 -23.33 1.11
N LYS A 416 7.01 -22.45 2.09
CA LYS A 416 6.38 -22.80 3.37
C LYS A 416 4.87 -22.53 3.36
N GLY A 417 4.32 -22.09 2.23
CA GLY A 417 2.92 -21.71 2.08
C GLY A 417 2.57 -20.43 2.82
N TYR A 418 1.32 -20.37 3.25
CA TYR A 418 0.72 -19.24 3.94
C TYR A 418 0.34 -19.65 5.36
N LEU A 419 0.39 -18.69 6.27
CA LEU A 419 -0.17 -18.79 7.61
C LEU A 419 -1.44 -17.95 7.65
N VAL A 420 -2.57 -18.60 7.97
CA VAL A 420 -3.91 -18.03 7.94
C VAL A 420 -4.44 -18.03 9.36
N LEU A 421 -4.79 -16.85 9.86
CA LEU A 421 -5.47 -16.68 11.14
C LEU A 421 -6.99 -16.66 10.89
N ASP A 422 -7.72 -17.54 11.55
CA ASP A 422 -9.18 -17.63 11.45
C ASP A 422 -9.90 -16.70 12.45
N SER A 423 -11.23 -16.68 12.44
CA SER A 423 -12.02 -15.79 13.31
C SER A 423 -12.04 -16.18 14.80
N LYS A 424 -11.55 -17.37 15.16
CA LYS A 424 -11.34 -17.82 16.55
C LYS A 424 -9.89 -17.70 17.00
N ASN A 425 -9.06 -16.95 16.27
CA ASN A 425 -7.62 -16.85 16.51
C ASN A 425 -6.93 -18.23 16.47
N GLN A 426 -7.35 -19.13 15.59
CA GLN A 426 -6.62 -20.36 15.29
C GLN A 426 -5.73 -20.13 14.07
N LEU A 427 -4.49 -20.61 14.14
CA LEU A 427 -3.51 -20.41 13.07
C LEU A 427 -3.38 -21.69 12.24
N PHE A 428 -3.44 -21.55 10.92
CA PHE A 428 -3.35 -22.67 9.98
C PHE A 428 -2.27 -22.43 8.95
N ASN A 429 -1.50 -23.46 8.63
CA ASN A 429 -0.60 -23.46 7.48
C ASN A 429 -1.29 -24.07 6.27
N ILE A 430 -1.48 -23.26 5.24
CA ILE A 430 -2.04 -23.67 3.95
C ILE A 430 -0.93 -23.63 2.90
N LYS A 431 -0.70 -24.75 2.21
CA LYS A 431 0.28 -24.82 1.11
C LYS A 431 -0.15 -25.85 0.08
N ARG A 432 0.44 -25.79 -1.11
CA ARG A 432 0.27 -26.81 -2.15
C ARG A 432 1.62 -27.36 -2.55
N LYS A 433 1.71 -28.67 -2.76
CA LYS A 433 2.95 -29.33 -3.18
C LYS A 433 2.63 -30.60 -3.95
N ASN A 434 3.28 -30.83 -5.09
CA ASN A 434 2.97 -31.95 -5.98
C ASN A 434 1.47 -32.09 -6.26
N ASN A 435 0.81 -30.96 -6.54
CA ASN A 435 -0.64 -30.86 -6.83
C ASN A 435 -1.55 -31.24 -5.65
N GLN A 436 -1.01 -31.43 -4.44
CA GLN A 436 -1.80 -31.72 -3.25
C GLN A 436 -1.85 -30.49 -2.34
N ILE A 437 -3.06 -30.07 -1.98
CA ILE A 437 -3.29 -29.04 -0.97
C ILE A 437 -3.08 -29.67 0.40
N GLU A 438 -2.35 -28.99 1.28
CA GLU A 438 -2.15 -29.35 2.68
C GLU A 438 -2.64 -28.19 3.57
N VAL A 439 -3.46 -28.52 4.56
CA VAL A 439 -3.93 -27.60 5.61
C VAL A 439 -3.57 -28.25 6.93
N ASN A 440 -2.75 -27.58 7.73
CA ASN A 440 -2.33 -28.08 9.04
C ASN A 440 -2.52 -26.99 10.09
N LYS A 441 -3.07 -27.34 11.24
CA LYS A 441 -3.12 -26.43 12.39
C LYS A 441 -1.71 -26.15 12.92
N VAL A 442 -1.44 -24.90 13.24
CA VAL A 442 -0.17 -24.45 13.82
C VAL A 442 -0.44 -24.08 15.27
N ASN A 443 0.24 -24.76 16.18
CA ASN A 443 0.17 -24.44 17.61
C ASN A 443 1.04 -23.22 17.89
N TYR A 444 0.47 -22.24 18.59
CA TYR A 444 1.19 -21.07 19.05
C TYR A 444 0.72 -20.72 20.47
N PRO A 445 1.48 -19.91 21.23
CA PRO A 445 1.20 -19.65 22.64
C PRO A 445 -0.25 -19.22 22.90
N GLU A 446 -0.88 -19.80 23.91
CA GLU A 446 -2.26 -19.45 24.30
C GLU A 446 -2.37 -17.95 24.65
N ASN A 447 -3.52 -17.36 24.34
CA ASN A 447 -3.83 -15.94 24.59
C ASN A 447 -2.90 -14.94 23.89
N LEU A 448 -2.21 -15.34 22.82
CA LEU A 448 -1.42 -14.45 21.98
C LEU A 448 -2.30 -13.81 20.89
N ASP A 449 -2.41 -12.48 20.89
CA ASP A 449 -3.13 -11.74 19.86
C ASP A 449 -2.17 -11.30 18.74
N LEU A 450 -2.14 -12.06 17.64
CA LEU A 450 -1.19 -11.86 16.55
C LEU A 450 -1.47 -10.57 15.76
N ALA A 451 -0.46 -9.72 15.62
CA ALA A 451 -0.53 -8.51 14.79
C ALA A 451 0.07 -8.74 13.39
N TYR A 452 1.17 -9.48 13.29
CA TYR A 452 1.88 -9.66 12.03
C TYR A 452 2.73 -10.92 12.00
N ILE A 453 2.80 -11.58 10.85
CA ILE A 453 3.77 -12.65 10.59
C ILE A 453 4.50 -12.38 9.27
N LYS A 454 5.82 -12.52 9.28
CA LYS A 454 6.63 -12.53 8.07
C LYS A 454 7.21 -13.91 7.82
N ILE A 455 6.80 -14.54 6.73
CA ILE A 455 7.45 -15.75 6.23
C ILE A 455 8.67 -15.34 5.38
N SER A 456 9.79 -16.01 5.61
CA SER A 456 11.04 -15.79 4.89
C SER A 456 11.86 -17.08 4.75
N GLU A 457 11.49 -17.86 3.74
CA GLU A 457 12.14 -19.11 3.41
C GLU A 457 13.58 -18.88 2.96
N ASN A 458 14.49 -19.67 3.53
CA ASN A 458 15.92 -19.53 3.33
C ASN A 458 16.60 -20.91 3.30
N LYS A 459 17.83 -20.96 2.77
CA LYS A 459 18.59 -22.20 2.59
C LYS A 459 19.04 -22.87 3.89
N GLN A 460 19.06 -22.14 5.01
CA GLN A 460 19.52 -22.69 6.29
C GLN A 460 18.48 -23.61 6.94
N LYS A 461 17.18 -23.44 6.61
CA LYS A 461 16.07 -24.21 7.19
C LYS A 461 16.05 -24.23 8.73
N LEU A 462 16.51 -23.14 9.35
CA LEU A 462 16.47 -22.99 10.81
C LEU A 462 15.29 -22.13 11.24
N LEU A 463 15.14 -20.96 10.62
CA LEU A 463 14.02 -20.06 10.84
C LEU A 463 13.16 -20.02 9.58
N SER A 464 11.85 -20.05 9.74
CA SER A 464 10.89 -19.82 8.64
C SER A 464 10.45 -18.36 8.56
N GLY A 465 10.70 -17.55 9.60
CA GLY A 465 10.19 -16.19 9.67
C GLY A 465 10.24 -15.58 11.07
N TYR A 466 9.38 -14.59 11.29
CA TYR A 466 9.11 -14.01 12.61
C TYR A 466 7.63 -13.64 12.74
N ALA A 467 7.16 -13.50 13.97
CA ALA A 467 5.83 -13.03 14.33
C ALA A 467 5.91 -11.89 15.35
N ILE A 468 4.87 -11.05 15.35
CA ILE A 468 4.70 -9.91 16.25
C ILE A 468 3.26 -9.98 16.77
N ASP A 469 3.09 -9.81 18.08
CA ASP A 469 1.77 -9.69 18.71
C ASP A 469 1.34 -8.21 18.89
N LYS A 470 0.09 -7.97 19.26
CA LYS A 470 -0.43 -6.61 19.48
C LYS A 470 0.20 -5.88 20.67
N ASN A 471 0.94 -6.59 21.52
CA ASN A 471 1.69 -6.03 22.64
C ASN A 471 3.17 -5.76 22.28
N SER A 472 3.51 -5.75 20.99
CA SER A 472 4.86 -5.58 20.48
C SER A 472 5.87 -6.65 20.91
N ASN A 473 5.42 -7.82 21.35
CA ASN A 473 6.33 -8.95 21.59
C ASN A 473 6.75 -9.52 20.24
N PHE A 474 8.06 -9.77 20.10
CA PHE A 474 8.65 -10.33 18.90
C PHE A 474 9.01 -11.80 19.09
N TYR A 475 8.71 -12.62 18.08
CA TYR A 475 8.96 -14.06 18.09
C TYR A 475 9.68 -14.47 16.83
N PHE A 476 10.73 -15.29 16.96
CA PHE A 476 11.18 -16.08 15.82
C PHE A 476 10.23 -17.23 15.56
N LEU A 477 10.08 -17.58 14.29
CA LEU A 477 9.42 -18.80 13.86
C LEU A 477 10.48 -19.81 13.45
N THR A 478 10.52 -20.97 14.11
CA THR A 478 11.35 -22.10 13.69
C THR A 478 10.94 -22.57 12.30
N TRP A 479 11.70 -23.48 11.71
CA TRP A 479 11.34 -24.04 10.42
C TRP A 479 9.94 -24.67 10.41
N ASP A 480 9.47 -25.18 11.55
CA ASP A 480 8.17 -25.84 11.72
C ASP A 480 7.13 -24.95 12.43
N PHE A 481 7.36 -23.64 12.42
CA PHE A 481 6.47 -22.60 12.95
C PHE A 481 6.29 -22.60 14.48
N GLU A 482 7.26 -23.12 15.23
CA GLU A 482 7.29 -22.91 16.68
C GLU A 482 7.74 -21.49 17.01
N PHE A 483 7.13 -20.90 18.05
CA PHE A 483 7.34 -19.51 18.43
C PHE A 483 8.42 -19.41 19.52
N ILE A 484 9.52 -18.71 19.21
CA ILE A 484 10.59 -18.41 20.17
C ILE A 484 10.54 -16.92 20.49
N LYS A 485 10.06 -16.57 21.68
CA LYS A 485 9.96 -15.17 22.14
C LYS A 485 11.36 -14.57 22.32
N LEU A 486 11.57 -13.38 21.78
CA LEU A 486 12.80 -12.60 21.95
C LEU A 486 12.55 -11.36 22.80
N PRO A 487 13.38 -11.09 23.82
CA PRO A 487 13.30 -9.84 24.58
C PRO A 487 13.88 -8.68 23.75
N LEU A 488 13.01 -7.83 23.22
CA LEU A 488 13.37 -6.58 22.54
C LEU A 488 12.88 -5.39 23.38
N PRO A 489 13.75 -4.77 24.21
CA PRO A 489 13.37 -3.63 25.05
C PRO A 489 12.80 -2.47 24.22
N GLU A 490 11.69 -1.88 24.69
CA GLU A 490 11.07 -0.69 24.08
C GLU A 490 10.66 -0.85 22.61
N PHE A 491 10.66 -2.07 22.05
CA PHE A 491 10.22 -2.27 20.68
C PHE A 491 8.73 -1.98 20.55
N ASP A 492 8.37 -1.06 19.66
CA ASP A 492 6.99 -0.79 19.26
C ASP A 492 6.84 -1.05 17.75
N TYR A 493 6.04 -2.05 17.41
CA TYR A 493 5.86 -2.44 16.02
C TYR A 493 5.12 -1.39 15.18
N LYS A 494 4.40 -0.46 15.80
CA LYS A 494 3.65 0.58 15.07
C LYS A 494 4.50 1.77 14.66
N SER A 495 5.60 2.02 15.37
CA SER A 495 6.46 3.19 15.16
C SER A 495 7.88 2.82 14.71
N MET A 496 8.38 1.65 15.13
CA MET A 496 9.77 1.25 14.88
C MET A 496 9.92 0.29 13.70
N LYS A 497 10.93 0.55 12.86
CA LYS A 497 11.43 -0.41 11.87
C LYS A 497 12.42 -1.36 12.53
N LEU A 498 12.56 -2.58 12.00
CA LEU A 498 13.48 -3.59 12.52
C LEU A 498 14.24 -4.30 11.40
N LYS A 499 15.52 -4.59 11.64
CA LYS A 499 16.39 -5.37 10.74
C LYS A 499 17.13 -6.46 11.52
N LEU A 500 16.93 -7.70 11.08
CA LEU A 500 17.70 -8.86 11.51
C LEU A 500 18.92 -9.04 10.60
N ILE A 501 20.09 -9.26 11.18
CA ILE A 501 21.31 -9.65 10.48
C ILE A 501 21.92 -10.85 11.21
N SER A 502 22.13 -11.94 10.48
CA SER A 502 22.77 -13.13 11.02
C SER A 502 24.20 -13.32 10.50
N ASN A 503 25.06 -13.81 11.38
CA ASN A 503 26.40 -14.29 11.08
C ASN A 503 26.58 -15.72 11.63
N PRO A 504 27.75 -16.36 11.52
CA PRO A 504 27.94 -17.72 12.02
C PRO A 504 27.65 -17.93 13.50
N LEU A 505 27.83 -16.90 14.32
CA LEU A 505 27.73 -16.99 15.78
C LEU A 505 26.41 -16.44 16.33
N ASN A 506 25.90 -15.35 15.74
CA ASN A 506 24.85 -14.53 16.34
C ASN A 506 23.74 -14.15 15.36
N TYR A 507 22.59 -13.81 15.96
CA TYR A 507 21.55 -12.99 15.38
C TYR A 507 21.62 -11.60 16.01
N LEU A 508 21.76 -10.57 15.18
CA LEU A 508 21.71 -9.17 15.57
C LEU A 508 20.39 -8.59 15.09
N LEU A 509 19.58 -8.07 16.01
CA LEU A 509 18.40 -7.28 15.68
C LEU A 509 18.71 -5.82 15.95
N ARG A 510 18.30 -4.95 15.03
CA ARG A 510 18.40 -3.50 15.16
C ARG A 510 17.04 -2.92 14.89
N TYR A 511 16.60 -1.98 15.70
CA TYR A 511 15.30 -1.35 15.54
C TYR A 511 15.35 0.08 16.03
N ASP A 512 14.54 0.93 15.41
CA ASP A 512 14.57 2.37 15.65
C ASP A 512 13.31 3.06 15.12
N ASP A 513 13.02 4.23 15.66
CA ASP A 513 11.96 5.17 15.23
C ASP A 513 12.56 6.47 14.61
N ASP A 514 13.78 6.37 14.07
CA ASP A 514 14.64 7.47 13.62
C ASP A 514 15.19 8.41 14.72
N GLU A 515 14.66 8.35 15.95
CA GLU A 515 15.15 9.12 17.11
C GLU A 515 15.98 8.24 18.05
N ASP A 516 15.39 7.13 18.50
CA ASP A 516 16.01 6.15 19.37
C ASP A 516 16.46 4.93 18.57
N TYR A 517 17.74 4.59 18.69
CA TYR A 517 18.35 3.48 17.97
C TYR A 517 18.70 2.36 18.94
N PHE A 518 18.15 1.17 18.72
CA PHE A 518 18.41 -0.02 19.51
C PHE A 518 19.14 -1.11 18.73
N ALA A 519 20.00 -1.85 19.42
CA ALA A 519 20.50 -3.12 18.91
C ALA A 519 20.56 -4.18 20.02
N VAL A 520 20.18 -5.41 19.67
CA VAL A 520 20.15 -6.57 20.55
C VAL A 520 20.82 -7.74 19.85
N VAL A 521 21.69 -8.46 20.56
CA VAL A 521 22.37 -9.65 20.02
C VAL A 521 22.00 -10.90 20.79
N PHE A 522 21.69 -11.96 20.05
CA PHE A 522 21.41 -13.30 20.55
C PHE A 522 22.41 -14.28 19.95
N THR A 523 23.01 -15.15 20.77
CA THR A 523 23.87 -16.21 20.21
C THR A 523 23.00 -17.31 19.61
N LYS A 524 23.47 -17.92 18.51
CA LYS A 524 22.76 -19.04 17.87
C LYS A 524 22.63 -20.26 18.78
N LYS A 525 23.53 -20.41 19.77
CA LYS A 525 23.46 -21.47 20.76
C LYS A 525 22.24 -21.26 21.66
N ASP A 526 22.06 -20.06 22.21
CA ASP A 526 20.97 -19.75 23.14
C ASP A 526 19.59 -20.01 22.53
N ILE A 527 19.40 -19.67 21.25
CA ILE A 527 18.13 -19.88 20.54
C ILE A 527 17.85 -21.37 20.27
N LYS A 528 18.89 -22.20 20.08
CA LYS A 528 18.70 -23.63 19.82
C LYS A 528 18.23 -24.41 21.06
N TYR A 529 18.49 -23.89 22.26
CA TYR A 529 18.19 -24.55 23.53
C TYR A 529 17.06 -23.88 24.33
N SER A 530 16.32 -22.92 23.73
CA SER A 530 15.46 -21.97 24.45
C SER A 530 14.10 -22.51 24.95
N ASN A 531 14.04 -23.76 25.41
CA ASN A 531 13.07 -24.12 26.46
C ASN A 531 13.46 -23.50 27.83
N GLN A 532 14.59 -22.80 27.90
CA GLN A 532 15.04 -22.02 29.05
C GLN A 532 15.13 -20.52 28.73
N LYS A 533 14.89 -19.71 29.76
CA LYS A 533 14.90 -18.24 29.79
C LYS A 533 16.18 -17.71 29.09
N LEU A 534 16.03 -16.79 28.13
CA LEU A 534 17.17 -16.11 27.47
C LEU A 534 17.86 -15.16 28.49
N GLU A 535 18.68 -15.70 29.40
CA GLU A 535 19.20 -15.00 30.58
C GLU A 535 20.32 -13.98 30.29
N LYS A 536 20.98 -14.03 29.12
CA LYS A 536 22.09 -13.12 28.76
C LYS A 536 21.84 -12.41 27.44
N THR A 537 20.95 -11.43 27.45
CA THR A 537 20.71 -10.54 26.30
C THR A 537 21.62 -9.31 26.43
N ARG A 538 22.45 -9.04 25.42
CA ARG A 538 23.19 -7.76 25.36
C ARG A 538 22.43 -6.81 24.45
N SER A 539 22.17 -5.60 24.95
CA SER A 539 21.50 -4.53 24.21
C SER A 539 22.24 -3.20 24.32
N ILE A 540 21.97 -2.29 23.39
CA ILE A 540 22.46 -0.91 23.38
C ILE A 540 21.36 0.02 22.87
N LYS A 541 21.30 1.24 23.41
CA LYS A 541 20.47 2.37 22.95
C LYS A 541 21.35 3.59 22.63
N LEU A 542 21.10 4.25 21.51
CA LEU A 542 21.71 5.52 21.08
C LEU A 542 20.62 6.52 20.68
N HIS A 543 20.94 7.82 20.79
CA HIS A 543 20.07 8.96 20.44
C HIS A 543 20.67 9.82 19.31
#